data_AF-A0A0D0CN66-F1
#
_entry.id   AF-A0A0D0CN66-F1
#
_cell.length_a   1.000
_cell.length_b   1.000
_cell.length_c   1.000
_cell.angle_alpha   90.00
_cell.angle_beta   90.00
_cell.angle_gamma   90.00
#
_symmetry.space_group_name_H-M   'P 1'
#
loop_
_entity.id
_entity.type
_entity.pdbx_description
1 polymer ?
#
loop_
_entity_poly.entity_id
_entity_poly.type
_entity_poly.pdbx_seq_one_letter_code
_entity_poly.pdbx_strand_id
1 'polypeptide(L)'
;MDHSLADALQYNMQGIHHIINFYDVNCTYMRKLRQHVGNNEFLKFPMEMEIVPGIRIWHVHGHQPQCFSRYAPLYIEGAGWIDGEVIETLWSILNVVSVSTCGMSSPHRQELLDFQMNDSNFMKMIRMGRHLSAKWKNALSASRAAGRAFDSLDSGVPEAERRHWMDMEHAALNMRVDDPSAMDIFQLKTNKAASVRTVEMDLLGQHASSVETPQGTVTWLAQGLAIKESAIHVTKDKRSLKSTATDIQKLAVLRRMDRLSSDILKFIDAVTAYMGSAIEDHDNTTADEAESEWEEQNDDPHSNLPLPFIHIPALPLPSLLGRRNSNKHGLAALADLELQLCIRQANDALQSICFTLVDKAVLFHTKVRPASNQSANTHVWGKVHQADTVLSRHVQIYRKCRKAMVALEADEVLMERYK
;
A
#
# COMPACT_ATOMS: atom_id res chain seq x y z
N MET A 1 31.30 -1.91 -15.53
CA MET A 1 29.99 -2.07 -16.17
C MET A 1 29.95 -1.31 -17.49
N ASP A 2 30.35 -0.03 -17.52
CA ASP A 2 30.44 0.81 -18.74
C ASP A 2 31.22 0.12 -19.87
N HIS A 3 32.37 -0.46 -19.55
CA HIS A 3 33.17 -1.25 -20.49
C HIS A 3 32.40 -2.46 -21.04
N SER A 4 31.81 -3.27 -20.15
CA SER A 4 31.02 -4.45 -20.55
C SER A 4 29.82 -4.08 -21.42
N LEU A 5 29.15 -2.96 -21.13
CA LEU A 5 28.05 -2.45 -21.93
C LEU A 5 28.56 -1.96 -23.28
N ALA A 6 29.57 -1.08 -23.31
CA ALA A 6 30.13 -0.54 -24.56
C ALA A 6 30.62 -1.65 -25.51
N ASP A 7 31.33 -2.65 -24.98
CA ASP A 7 31.82 -3.78 -25.77
C ASP A 7 30.68 -4.65 -26.31
N ALA A 8 29.67 -4.92 -25.48
CA ALA A 8 28.48 -5.67 -25.92
C ALA A 8 27.73 -4.94 -27.04
N LEU A 9 27.67 -3.60 -26.98
CA LEU A 9 27.02 -2.76 -27.98
C LEU A 9 27.82 -2.64 -29.29
N GLN A 10 29.11 -2.96 -29.28
CA GLN A 10 29.94 -3.00 -30.49
C GLN A 10 29.95 -4.37 -31.15
N TYR A 11 29.57 -5.44 -30.44
CA TYR A 11 29.67 -6.80 -30.92
C TYR A 11 28.41 -7.26 -31.68
N ASN A 12 28.52 -7.45 -33.00
CA ASN A 12 27.45 -7.97 -33.87
C ASN A 12 26.12 -7.18 -33.84
N MET A 13 26.19 -5.85 -33.68
CA MET A 13 25.02 -4.97 -33.58
C MET A 13 24.64 -4.25 -34.89
N GLN A 14 25.11 -4.71 -36.05
CA GLN A 14 24.79 -4.10 -37.34
C GLN A 14 23.27 -4.12 -37.60
N GLY A 15 22.68 -2.95 -37.87
CA GLY A 15 21.24 -2.78 -38.13
C GLY A 15 20.36 -2.76 -36.89
N ILE A 16 20.92 -2.84 -35.68
CA ILE A 16 20.18 -2.73 -34.42
C ILE A 16 20.31 -1.30 -33.90
N HIS A 17 19.18 -0.59 -33.83
CA HIS A 17 19.14 0.82 -33.41
C HIS A 17 18.47 1.04 -32.05
N HIS A 18 17.72 0.05 -31.55
CA HIS A 18 16.95 0.16 -30.31
C HIS A 18 17.31 -0.98 -29.35
N ILE A 19 17.68 -0.63 -28.12
CA ILE A 19 18.15 -1.57 -27.11
C ILE A 19 17.50 -1.30 -25.78
N ILE A 20 17.04 -2.36 -25.15
CA ILE A 20 16.52 -2.31 -23.78
C ILE A 20 17.59 -2.88 -22.87
N ASN A 21 18.19 -2.02 -22.05
CA ASN A 21 19.21 -2.43 -21.10
C ASN A 21 18.56 -2.66 -19.73
N PHE A 22 18.70 -3.86 -19.18
CA PHE A 22 18.26 -4.15 -17.81
C PHE A 22 19.41 -4.11 -16.82
N TYR A 23 19.26 -3.28 -15.79
CA TYR A 23 20.17 -3.21 -14.66
C TYR A 23 19.46 -2.65 -13.44
N ASP A 24 19.77 -3.17 -12.25
CA ASP A 24 18.94 -2.93 -11.07
C ASP A 24 18.94 -1.46 -10.67
N VAL A 25 20.06 -0.76 -10.86
CA VAL A 25 20.19 0.67 -10.54
C VAL A 25 20.15 1.57 -11.78
N ASN A 26 19.45 1.16 -12.84
CA ASN A 26 19.37 1.96 -14.08
C ASN A 26 18.80 3.37 -13.88
N CYS A 27 17.94 3.57 -12.88
CA CYS A 27 17.42 4.90 -12.53
C CYS A 27 18.51 5.92 -12.13
N THR A 28 19.66 5.46 -11.67
CA THR A 28 20.82 6.32 -11.33
C THR A 28 21.93 6.18 -12.36
N TYR A 29 22.22 4.96 -12.79
CA TYR A 29 23.30 4.64 -13.71
C TYR A 29 23.17 5.36 -15.06
N MET A 30 22.02 5.22 -15.70
CA MET A 30 21.81 5.69 -17.08
C MET A 30 21.84 7.21 -17.20
N ARG A 31 21.51 7.93 -16.12
CA ARG A 31 21.63 9.39 -16.05
C ARG A 31 23.05 9.89 -16.27
N LYS A 32 24.05 9.10 -15.87
CA LYS A 32 25.47 9.49 -15.97
C LYS A 32 26.22 8.74 -17.07
N LEU A 33 25.61 7.74 -17.69
CA LEU A 33 26.27 6.90 -18.70
C LEU A 33 26.87 7.71 -19.85
N ARG A 34 26.09 8.61 -20.47
CA ARG A 34 26.58 9.45 -21.58
C ARG A 34 27.77 10.32 -21.15
N GLN A 35 27.73 10.87 -19.93
CA GLN A 35 28.83 11.67 -19.37
C GLN A 35 30.07 10.80 -19.11
N HIS A 36 29.92 9.62 -18.52
CA HIS A 36 31.03 8.71 -18.25
C HIS A 36 31.72 8.25 -19.54
N VAL A 37 30.94 7.88 -20.56
CA VAL A 37 31.48 7.43 -21.85
C VAL A 37 32.09 8.60 -22.62
N GLY A 38 31.44 9.77 -22.67
CA GLY A 38 31.97 10.95 -23.35
C GLY A 38 33.28 11.48 -22.75
N ASN A 39 33.49 11.29 -21.45
CA ASN A 39 34.72 11.69 -20.76
C ASN A 39 35.83 10.61 -20.81
N ASN A 40 35.61 9.49 -21.49
CA ASN A 40 36.53 8.37 -21.52
C ASN A 40 37.04 8.12 -22.94
N GLU A 41 38.36 8.22 -23.13
CA GLU A 41 39.00 8.05 -24.45
C GLU A 41 38.94 6.61 -25.00
N PHE A 42 38.74 5.62 -24.12
CA PHE A 42 38.76 4.19 -24.47
C PHE A 42 37.38 3.60 -24.72
N LEU A 43 36.30 4.27 -24.28
CA LEU A 43 34.93 3.79 -24.46
C LEU A 43 34.30 4.46 -25.67
N LYS A 44 33.85 3.65 -26.63
CA LYS A 44 33.11 4.12 -27.81
C LYS A 44 31.67 3.68 -27.72
N PHE A 45 30.76 4.63 -27.87
CA PHE A 45 29.33 4.38 -27.92
C PHE A 45 28.81 4.66 -29.33
N PRO A 46 27.95 3.80 -29.91
CA PRO A 46 27.26 4.12 -31.15
C PRO A 46 26.33 5.30 -30.92
N MET A 47 26.59 6.44 -31.57
CA MET A 47 25.88 7.70 -31.32
C MET A 47 24.40 7.65 -31.78
N GLU A 48 24.08 6.77 -32.71
CA GLU A 48 22.75 6.60 -33.32
C GLU A 48 21.88 5.54 -32.63
N MET A 49 22.34 4.98 -31.50
CA MET A 49 21.66 3.88 -30.82
C MET A 49 20.84 4.38 -29.64
N GLU A 50 19.53 4.12 -29.68
CA GLU A 50 18.62 4.40 -28.58
C GLU A 50 18.72 3.29 -27.53
N ILE A 51 19.02 3.69 -26.29
CA ILE A 51 19.07 2.78 -25.16
C ILE A 51 17.99 3.15 -24.18
N VAL A 52 17.01 2.27 -24.08
CA VAL A 52 15.94 2.38 -23.10
C VAL A 52 16.38 1.70 -21.80
N PRO A 53 16.46 2.46 -20.69
CA PRO A 53 16.78 1.90 -19.40
C PRO A 53 15.60 1.11 -18.86
N GLY A 54 15.84 -0.14 -18.47
CA GLY A 54 14.91 -0.99 -17.75
C GLY A 54 15.46 -1.42 -16.40
N ILE A 55 14.58 -1.57 -15.41
CA ILE A 55 14.87 -2.20 -14.13
C ILE A 55 14.04 -3.47 -14.07
N ARG A 56 14.64 -4.56 -13.59
CA ARG A 56 13.97 -5.86 -13.50
C ARG A 56 12.75 -5.78 -12.58
N ILE A 57 11.71 -6.57 -12.88
CA ILE A 57 10.39 -6.41 -12.25
C ILE A 57 10.43 -6.64 -10.73
N TRP A 58 11.29 -7.53 -10.24
CA TRP A 58 11.41 -7.78 -8.80
C TRP A 58 12.14 -6.64 -8.10
N HIS A 59 13.16 -6.10 -8.75
CA HIS A 59 13.98 -5.02 -8.20
C HIS A 59 13.28 -3.67 -8.21
N VAL A 60 12.51 -3.35 -9.25
CA VAL A 60 11.88 -2.02 -9.40
C VAL A 60 10.92 -1.67 -8.26
N HIS A 61 10.32 -2.67 -7.60
CA HIS A 61 9.46 -2.45 -6.42
C HIS A 61 10.23 -2.00 -5.18
N GLY A 62 11.54 -2.25 -5.11
CA GLY A 62 12.42 -1.73 -4.05
C GLY A 62 12.89 -0.29 -4.28
N HIS A 63 12.57 0.29 -5.44
CA HIS A 63 12.94 1.65 -5.79
C HIS A 63 11.87 2.66 -5.36
N GLN A 64 12.15 3.95 -5.59
CA GLN A 64 11.15 5.00 -5.42
C GLN A 64 9.91 4.69 -6.28
N PRO A 65 8.68 5.01 -5.83
CA PRO A 65 7.44 4.64 -6.54
C PRO A 65 7.43 5.04 -8.01
N GLN A 66 7.98 6.19 -8.35
CA GLN A 66 8.10 6.66 -9.73
C GLN A 66 8.95 5.76 -10.63
N CYS A 67 9.91 5.00 -10.09
CA CYS A 67 10.72 4.10 -10.90
C CYS A 67 9.90 2.99 -11.54
N PHE A 68 8.74 2.65 -10.97
CA PHE A 68 7.86 1.61 -11.50
C PHE A 68 7.36 1.96 -12.90
N SER A 69 6.71 3.11 -13.08
CA SER A 69 6.22 3.51 -14.40
C SER A 69 7.34 3.87 -15.37
N ARG A 70 8.46 4.40 -14.86
CA ARG A 70 9.59 4.86 -15.68
C ARG A 70 10.44 3.74 -16.26
N TYR A 71 10.66 2.67 -15.50
CA TYR A 71 11.69 1.67 -15.80
C TYR A 71 11.22 0.22 -15.74
N ALA A 72 10.01 -0.10 -15.25
CA ALA A 72 9.57 -1.48 -15.22
C ALA A 72 9.37 -2.03 -16.66
N PRO A 73 9.68 -3.31 -16.93
CA PRO A 73 9.64 -3.87 -18.28
C PRO A 73 8.24 -3.77 -18.92
N LEU A 74 7.20 -3.81 -18.08
CA LEU A 74 5.80 -3.73 -18.47
C LEU A 74 5.42 -2.43 -19.20
N TYR A 75 6.16 -1.34 -18.95
CA TYR A 75 5.94 -0.05 -19.58
C TYR A 75 6.98 0.23 -20.67
N ILE A 76 7.79 -0.75 -21.08
CA ILE A 76 8.79 -0.62 -22.15
C ILE A 76 8.27 -1.30 -23.40
N GLU A 77 8.00 -0.51 -24.43
CA GLU A 77 7.63 -1.03 -25.73
C GLU A 77 8.74 -1.94 -26.28
N GLY A 78 8.35 -3.10 -26.82
CA GLY A 78 9.30 -4.10 -27.29
C GLY A 78 9.91 -5.00 -26.21
N ALA A 79 9.86 -4.67 -24.91
CA ALA A 79 10.34 -5.57 -23.86
C ALA A 79 9.47 -6.84 -23.73
N GLY A 80 8.17 -6.67 -23.95
CA GLY A 80 7.17 -7.71 -23.71
C GLY A 80 7.01 -8.07 -22.23
N TRP A 81 6.32 -9.18 -21.96
CA TRP A 81 6.09 -9.65 -20.59
C TRP A 81 7.29 -10.48 -20.08
N ILE A 82 8.35 -9.78 -19.68
CA ILE A 82 9.57 -10.38 -19.14
C ILE A 82 9.88 -9.85 -17.74
N ASP A 83 10.56 -10.66 -16.93
CA ASP A 83 11.01 -10.27 -15.60
C ASP A 83 12.30 -9.41 -15.63
N GLY A 84 13.14 -9.62 -16.64
CA GLY A 84 14.49 -9.05 -16.71
C GLY A 84 15.54 -9.82 -15.89
N GLU A 85 15.17 -10.92 -15.21
CA GLU A 85 15.98 -11.66 -14.21
C GLU A 85 16.77 -12.82 -14.80
N VAL A 86 17.08 -12.76 -16.10
CA VAL A 86 17.68 -13.90 -16.83
C VAL A 86 19.04 -14.31 -16.23
N ILE A 87 19.83 -13.38 -15.70
CA ILE A 87 21.13 -13.70 -15.10
C ILE A 87 20.96 -14.44 -13.76
N GLU A 88 20.07 -13.97 -12.90
CA GLU A 88 19.88 -14.53 -11.55
C GLU A 88 19.24 -15.91 -11.57
N THR A 89 18.31 -16.14 -12.49
CA THR A 89 17.70 -17.47 -12.66
C THR A 89 18.75 -18.53 -13.02
N LEU A 90 19.83 -18.17 -13.72
CA LEU A 90 20.94 -19.07 -14.05
C LEU A 90 21.84 -19.40 -12.85
N TRP A 91 21.83 -18.58 -11.79
CA TRP A 91 22.59 -18.87 -10.57
C TRP A 91 22.14 -20.17 -9.91
N SER A 92 20.86 -20.56 -10.06
CA SER A 92 20.37 -21.85 -9.56
C SER A 92 21.19 -23.04 -10.09
N ILE A 93 21.59 -22.99 -11.36
CA ILE A 93 22.40 -24.02 -12.02
C ILE A 93 23.86 -23.91 -11.55
N LEU A 94 24.41 -22.69 -11.52
CA LEU A 94 25.79 -22.46 -11.07
C LEU A 94 26.00 -22.81 -9.59
N ASN A 95 24.97 -22.64 -8.75
CA ASN A 95 25.02 -22.98 -7.34
C ASN A 95 25.29 -24.47 -7.12
N VAL A 96 24.80 -25.34 -8.00
CA VAL A 96 25.07 -26.79 -7.95
C VAL A 96 26.55 -27.08 -8.12
N VAL A 97 27.22 -26.34 -9.01
CA VAL A 97 28.65 -26.50 -9.31
C VAL A 97 29.53 -25.72 -8.33
N SER A 98 28.97 -24.72 -7.64
CA SER A 98 29.74 -23.86 -6.73
C SER A 98 30.47 -24.65 -5.63
N VAL A 99 29.81 -25.69 -5.08
CA VAL A 99 30.39 -26.55 -4.02
C VAL A 99 31.64 -27.29 -4.50
N SER A 100 31.64 -27.81 -5.73
CA SER A 100 32.82 -28.50 -6.27
C SER A 100 33.96 -27.54 -6.61
N THR A 101 33.66 -26.26 -6.86
CA THR A 101 34.68 -25.23 -7.13
C THR A 101 35.37 -24.69 -5.88
N CYS A 102 34.85 -24.96 -4.68
CA CYS A 102 35.40 -24.39 -3.43
C CYS A 102 36.83 -24.86 -3.12
N GLY A 103 37.17 -26.11 -3.44
CA GLY A 103 38.50 -26.67 -3.21
C GLY A 103 39.50 -26.49 -4.36
N MET A 104 39.08 -25.84 -5.45
CA MET A 104 39.89 -25.69 -6.66
C MET A 104 40.86 -24.51 -6.58
N SER A 105 41.98 -24.60 -7.29
CA SER A 105 42.85 -23.45 -7.53
C SER A 105 42.12 -22.39 -8.37
N SER A 106 42.53 -21.13 -8.27
CA SER A 106 41.86 -20.02 -8.97
C SER A 106 41.73 -20.24 -10.49
N PRO A 107 42.78 -20.67 -11.22
CA PRO A 107 42.66 -20.91 -12.67
C PRO A 107 41.68 -22.02 -12.99
N HIS A 108 41.73 -23.14 -12.25
CA HIS A 108 40.85 -24.28 -12.49
C HIS A 108 39.40 -23.97 -12.16
N ARG A 109 39.15 -23.18 -11.10
CA ARG A 109 37.82 -22.67 -10.77
C ARG A 109 37.25 -21.81 -11.89
N GLN A 110 38.06 -20.92 -12.46
CA GLN A 110 37.63 -20.07 -13.57
C GLN A 110 37.28 -20.92 -14.80
N GLU A 111 38.15 -21.83 -15.22
CA GLU A 111 37.91 -22.72 -16.37
C GLU A 111 36.63 -23.54 -16.20
N LEU A 112 36.39 -24.10 -15.01
CA LEU A 112 35.18 -24.87 -14.75
C LEU A 112 33.91 -24.00 -14.83
N LEU A 113 33.94 -22.79 -14.25
CA LEU A 113 32.80 -21.88 -14.30
C LEU A 113 32.53 -21.41 -15.74
N ASP A 114 33.57 -21.04 -16.49
CA ASP A 114 33.47 -20.63 -17.89
C ASP A 114 32.93 -21.78 -18.75
N PHE A 115 33.35 -23.02 -18.50
CA PHE A 115 32.83 -24.21 -19.18
C PHE A 115 31.31 -24.38 -18.95
N GLN A 116 30.86 -24.27 -17.70
CA GLN A 116 29.43 -24.39 -17.36
C GLN A 116 28.59 -23.25 -17.96
N MET A 117 29.11 -22.02 -17.94
CA MET A 117 28.46 -20.88 -18.57
C MET A 117 28.38 -21.04 -20.10
N ASN A 118 29.44 -21.55 -20.73
CA ASN A 118 29.46 -21.85 -22.16
C ASN A 118 28.51 -22.98 -22.55
N ASP A 119 28.40 -24.04 -21.76
CA ASP A 119 27.39 -25.09 -21.98
C ASP A 119 25.97 -24.51 -21.91
N SER A 120 25.70 -23.67 -20.92
CA SER A 120 24.41 -22.96 -20.80
C SER A 120 24.12 -22.11 -22.04
N ASN A 121 25.10 -21.37 -22.56
CA ASN A 121 24.97 -20.58 -23.78
C ASN A 121 24.73 -21.46 -25.02
N PHE A 122 25.49 -22.55 -25.17
CA PHE A 122 25.32 -23.51 -26.25
C PHE A 122 23.93 -24.15 -26.22
N MET A 123 23.48 -24.58 -25.05
CA MET A 123 22.14 -25.16 -24.84
C MET A 123 21.03 -24.17 -25.19
N LYS A 124 21.20 -22.87 -24.86
CA LYS A 124 20.26 -21.83 -25.30
C LYS A 124 20.20 -21.72 -26.81
N MET A 125 21.36 -21.71 -27.49
CA MET A 125 21.40 -21.61 -28.96
C MET A 125 20.67 -22.77 -29.63
N ILE A 126 20.97 -24.02 -29.25
CA ILE A 126 20.36 -25.20 -29.90
C ILE A 126 18.89 -25.39 -29.53
N ARG A 127 18.44 -24.92 -28.36
CA ARG A 127 17.05 -25.07 -27.90
C ARG A 127 16.17 -23.87 -28.26
N MET A 128 16.76 -22.79 -28.79
CA MET A 128 16.07 -21.51 -29.03
C MET A 128 14.80 -21.68 -29.86
N GLY A 129 14.86 -22.40 -30.99
CA GLY A 129 13.71 -22.57 -31.87
C GLY A 129 12.50 -23.24 -31.19
N ARG A 130 12.75 -24.33 -30.45
CA ARG A 130 11.69 -25.02 -29.69
C ARG A 130 11.13 -24.13 -28.58
N HIS A 131 12.00 -23.42 -27.86
CA HIS A 131 11.63 -22.53 -26.77
C HIS A 131 10.77 -21.35 -27.25
N LEU A 132 11.19 -20.70 -28.34
CA LEU A 132 10.46 -19.59 -28.96
C LEU A 132 9.10 -20.06 -29.50
N SER A 133 9.02 -21.24 -30.13
CA SER A 133 7.76 -21.79 -30.61
C SER A 133 6.76 -22.02 -29.47
N ALA A 134 7.21 -22.56 -28.33
CA ALA A 134 6.38 -22.75 -27.15
C ALA A 134 5.95 -21.41 -26.53
N LYS A 135 6.88 -20.46 -26.37
CA LYS A 135 6.60 -19.12 -25.86
C LYS A 135 5.60 -18.37 -26.73
N TRP A 136 5.71 -18.47 -28.06
CA TRP A 136 4.80 -17.80 -28.99
C TRP A 136 3.35 -18.27 -28.81
N LYS A 137 3.12 -19.58 -28.64
CA LYS A 137 1.77 -20.12 -28.37
C LYS A 137 1.17 -19.54 -27.08
N ASN A 138 1.97 -19.45 -26.02
CA ASN A 138 1.55 -18.87 -24.75
C ASN A 138 1.28 -17.37 -24.89
N ALA A 139 2.17 -16.64 -25.56
CA ALA A 139 2.02 -15.21 -25.81
C ALA A 139 0.78 -14.90 -26.64
N LEU A 140 0.47 -15.70 -27.67
CA LEU A 140 -0.72 -15.54 -28.50
C LEU A 140 -2.01 -15.74 -27.68
N SER A 141 -2.04 -16.74 -26.80
CA SER A 141 -3.18 -16.98 -25.90
C SER A 141 -3.36 -15.81 -24.92
N ALA A 142 -2.27 -15.38 -24.29
CA ALA A 142 -2.27 -14.27 -23.34
C ALA A 142 -2.68 -12.94 -24.01
N SER A 143 -2.16 -12.64 -25.20
CA SER A 143 -2.51 -11.46 -25.98
C SER A 143 -3.99 -11.42 -26.33
N ARG A 144 -4.60 -12.56 -26.74
CA ARG A 144 -6.05 -12.63 -26.98
C ARG A 144 -6.87 -12.39 -25.72
N ALA A 145 -6.42 -12.89 -24.57
CA ALA A 145 -7.09 -12.66 -23.30
C ALA A 145 -7.00 -11.20 -22.86
N ALA A 146 -5.81 -10.60 -22.99
CA ALA A 146 -5.56 -9.19 -22.70
C ALA A 146 -6.38 -8.27 -23.63
N GLY A 147 -6.45 -8.58 -24.93
CA GLY A 147 -7.26 -7.83 -25.89
C GLY A 147 -8.74 -7.80 -25.52
N ARG A 148 -9.33 -8.96 -25.18
CA ARG A 148 -10.74 -9.00 -24.71
C ARG A 148 -10.97 -8.18 -23.44
N ALA A 149 -10.02 -8.20 -22.50
CA ALA A 149 -10.12 -7.41 -21.28
C ALA A 149 -10.02 -5.90 -21.58
N PHE A 150 -9.13 -5.52 -22.50
CA PHE A 150 -8.98 -4.16 -23.00
C PHE A 150 -10.27 -3.69 -23.69
N ASP A 151 -10.78 -4.43 -24.67
CA ASP A 151 -12.01 -4.09 -25.41
C ASP A 151 -13.21 -3.91 -24.45
N SER A 152 -13.30 -4.75 -23.42
CA SER A 152 -14.36 -4.63 -22.42
C SER A 152 -14.28 -3.33 -21.62
N LEU A 153 -13.08 -2.87 -21.27
CA LEU A 153 -12.89 -1.59 -20.57
C LEU A 153 -13.10 -0.41 -21.51
N ASP A 154 -12.52 -0.51 -22.69
CA ASP A 154 -12.48 0.51 -23.71
C ASP A 154 -13.88 0.80 -24.30
N SER A 155 -14.76 -0.19 -24.41
CA SER A 155 -16.15 -0.01 -24.90
C SER A 155 -16.99 1.00 -24.09
N GLY A 156 -16.64 1.24 -22.83
CA GLY A 156 -17.33 2.20 -21.95
C GLY A 156 -16.76 3.62 -21.97
N VAL A 157 -15.64 3.85 -22.66
CA VAL A 157 -14.90 5.13 -22.61
C VAL A 157 -15.29 6.03 -23.79
N PRO A 158 -15.71 7.30 -23.53
CA PRO A 158 -15.99 8.28 -24.57
C PRO A 158 -14.82 8.47 -25.53
N GLU A 159 -15.12 8.70 -26.82
CA GLU A 159 -14.10 8.80 -27.87
C GLU A 159 -13.10 9.94 -27.62
N ALA A 160 -13.55 11.07 -27.07
CA ALA A 160 -12.71 12.20 -26.75
C ALA A 160 -11.67 11.87 -25.66
N GLU A 161 -12.07 11.16 -24.60
CA GLU A 161 -11.17 10.73 -23.52
C GLU A 161 -10.16 9.72 -24.03
N ARG A 162 -10.61 8.78 -24.87
CA ARG A 162 -9.75 7.79 -25.49
C ARG A 162 -8.65 8.41 -26.34
N ARG A 163 -9.01 9.35 -27.22
CA ARG A 163 -8.04 10.10 -28.05
C ARG A 163 -7.04 10.85 -27.16
N HIS A 164 -7.54 11.53 -26.13
CA HIS A 164 -6.69 12.23 -25.18
C HIS A 164 -5.68 11.31 -24.47
N TRP A 165 -6.11 10.13 -24.00
CA TRP A 165 -5.21 9.18 -23.34
C TRP A 165 -4.19 8.56 -24.30
N MET A 166 -4.58 8.24 -25.53
CA MET A 166 -3.65 7.76 -26.56
C MET A 166 -2.59 8.82 -26.90
N ASP A 167 -2.98 10.08 -27.03
CA ASP A 167 -2.05 11.19 -27.27
C ASP A 167 -1.06 11.36 -26.09
N MET A 168 -1.56 11.24 -24.85
CA MET A 168 -0.71 11.26 -23.65
C MET A 168 0.27 10.09 -23.60
N GLU A 169 -0.18 8.87 -23.88
CA GLU A 169 0.67 7.68 -23.93
C GLU A 169 1.76 7.81 -24.99
N HIS A 170 1.41 8.20 -26.21
CA HIS A 170 2.39 8.41 -27.29
C HIS A 170 3.41 9.48 -26.92
N ALA A 171 2.97 10.62 -26.35
CA ALA A 171 3.88 11.67 -25.91
C ALA A 171 4.84 11.17 -24.82
N ALA A 172 4.33 10.42 -23.83
CA ALA A 172 5.14 9.87 -22.75
C ALA A 172 6.18 8.85 -23.25
N LEU A 173 5.77 7.93 -24.14
CA LEU A 173 6.65 6.93 -24.71
C LEU A 173 7.76 7.55 -25.55
N ASN A 174 7.45 8.58 -26.36
CA ASN A 174 8.45 9.28 -27.18
C ASN A 174 9.46 10.07 -26.34
N MET A 175 9.04 10.64 -25.21
CA MET A 175 9.93 11.44 -24.36
C MET A 175 10.73 10.61 -23.35
N ARG A 176 10.40 9.33 -23.14
CA ARG A 176 10.89 8.53 -22.01
C ARG A 176 12.41 8.48 -21.83
N VAL A 177 13.16 8.51 -22.94
CA VAL A 177 14.62 8.34 -22.93
C VAL A 177 15.28 9.65 -22.51
N ASP A 178 14.76 10.77 -23.02
CA ASP A 178 15.27 12.10 -22.72
C ASP A 178 14.76 12.62 -21.37
N ASP A 179 13.48 12.37 -21.06
CA ASP A 179 12.83 12.69 -19.81
C ASP A 179 11.99 11.50 -19.29
N PRO A 180 12.56 10.69 -18.39
CA PRO A 180 11.83 9.60 -17.75
C PRO A 180 10.58 10.07 -17.01
N SER A 181 10.52 11.32 -16.54
CA SER A 181 9.35 11.81 -15.78
C SER A 181 8.07 11.89 -16.61
N ALA A 182 8.17 11.88 -17.94
CA ALA A 182 7.03 11.78 -18.83
C ALA A 182 6.19 10.51 -18.58
N MET A 183 6.81 9.43 -18.10
CA MET A 183 6.13 8.17 -17.75
C MET A 183 5.33 8.25 -16.43
N ASP A 184 5.35 9.37 -15.72
CA ASP A 184 4.60 9.53 -14.46
C ASP A 184 3.08 9.57 -14.68
N ILE A 185 2.62 9.69 -15.93
CA ILE A 185 1.20 9.58 -16.28
C ILE A 185 0.61 8.21 -15.90
N PHE A 186 1.43 7.15 -15.87
CA PHE A 186 1.00 5.80 -15.48
C PHE A 186 1.04 5.58 -13.97
N GLN A 187 1.53 6.55 -13.19
CA GLN A 187 1.44 6.45 -11.75
C GLN A 187 0.00 6.70 -11.32
N LEU A 188 -0.52 5.78 -10.51
CA LEU A 188 -1.72 6.05 -9.74
C LEU A 188 -1.42 7.22 -8.81
N LYS A 189 -1.91 8.41 -9.18
CA LYS A 189 -2.01 9.56 -8.29
C LYS A 189 -3.03 9.24 -7.21
N THR A 190 -2.63 8.39 -6.27
CA THR A 190 -3.30 8.35 -4.99
C THR A 190 -2.99 9.69 -4.37
N ASN A 191 -3.98 10.59 -4.37
CA ASN A 191 -3.99 11.73 -3.46
C ASN A 191 -4.08 11.15 -2.05
N LYS A 192 -3.00 10.51 -1.60
CA LYS A 192 -2.90 9.91 -0.29
C LYS A 192 -2.95 11.08 0.64
N ALA A 193 -4.13 11.32 1.21
CA ALA A 193 -4.28 12.26 2.29
C ALA A 193 -3.18 11.92 3.32
N ALA A 194 -2.48 12.95 3.81
CA ALA A 194 -1.46 12.77 4.83
C ALA A 194 -2.04 11.88 5.95
N SER A 195 -1.34 10.80 6.29
CA SER A 195 -1.80 9.87 7.33
C SER A 195 -1.98 10.61 8.65
N VAL A 196 -2.80 10.07 9.58
CA VAL A 196 -2.94 10.66 10.92
C VAL A 196 -1.58 11.00 11.55
N ARG A 197 -0.57 10.14 11.38
CA ARG A 197 0.80 10.38 11.88
C ARG A 197 1.50 11.57 11.23
N THR A 198 1.30 11.80 9.94
CA THR A 198 1.89 12.94 9.22
C THR A 198 1.28 14.25 9.71
N VAL A 199 -0.04 14.27 9.92
CA VAL A 199 -0.72 15.45 10.44
C VAL A 199 -0.41 15.68 11.91
N GLU A 200 -0.28 14.62 12.71
CA GLU A 200 0.23 14.73 14.08
C GLU A 200 1.62 15.38 14.10
N MET A 201 2.54 14.97 13.21
CA MET A 201 3.85 15.59 13.07
C MET A 201 3.77 17.07 12.66
N ASP A 202 2.92 17.42 11.71
CA ASP A 202 2.72 18.81 11.27
C ASP A 202 2.13 19.67 12.39
N LEU A 203 1.13 19.16 13.11
CA LEU A 203 0.50 19.83 14.26
C LEU A 203 1.49 20.00 15.42
N LEU A 204 2.30 18.99 15.72
CA LEU A 204 3.38 19.09 16.71
C LEU A 204 4.42 20.14 16.32
N GLY A 205 4.77 20.23 15.04
CA GLY A 205 5.68 21.25 14.51
C GLY A 205 5.12 22.68 14.63
N GLN A 206 3.83 22.86 14.32
CA GLN A 206 3.15 24.15 14.44
C GLN A 206 2.94 24.59 15.90
N HIS A 207 2.66 23.63 16.80
CA HIS A 207 2.45 23.90 18.23
C HIS A 207 3.72 23.92 19.08
N ALA A 208 4.89 23.57 18.54
CA ALA A 208 6.16 23.64 19.27
C ALA A 208 6.55 25.07 19.71
N SER A 209 5.90 26.10 19.16
CA SER A 209 6.17 27.52 19.47
C SER A 209 4.95 28.29 20.02
N SER A 210 3.82 27.63 20.25
CA SER A 210 2.59 28.29 20.74
C SER A 210 2.60 28.40 22.27
N VAL A 211 2.24 29.58 22.79
CA VAL A 211 2.18 29.90 24.23
C VAL A 211 0.81 29.57 24.84
N GLU A 212 -0.22 29.35 24.00
CA GLU A 212 -1.63 29.31 24.43
C GLU A 212 -2.14 27.92 24.84
N THR A 213 -1.42 26.83 24.50
CA THR A 213 -1.85 25.45 24.78
C THR A 213 -0.79 24.67 25.56
N PRO A 214 -1.17 23.84 26.57
CA PRO A 214 -0.22 23.00 27.28
C PRO A 214 0.62 22.13 26.34
N GLN A 215 1.92 22.00 26.64
CA GLN A 215 2.80 21.12 25.88
C GLN A 215 2.27 19.68 25.91
N GLY A 216 2.23 19.01 24.75
CA GLY A 216 1.73 17.63 24.64
C GLY A 216 0.25 17.50 24.32
N THR A 217 -0.51 18.60 24.16
CA THR A 217 -1.95 18.58 23.85
C THR A 217 -2.29 17.75 22.61
N VAL A 218 -1.53 17.91 21.52
CA VAL A 218 -1.76 17.15 20.26
C VAL A 218 -1.57 15.65 20.48
N THR A 219 -0.50 15.25 21.16
CA THR A 219 -0.21 13.84 21.48
C THR A 219 -1.28 13.25 22.40
N TRP A 220 -1.75 14.02 23.38
CA TRP A 220 -2.84 13.60 24.26
C TRP A 220 -4.15 13.39 23.50
N LEU A 221 -4.56 14.32 22.62
CA LEU A 221 -5.73 14.14 21.76
C LEU A 221 -5.60 12.92 20.83
N ALA A 222 -4.44 12.75 20.20
CA ALA A 222 -4.15 11.59 19.35
C ALA A 222 -4.25 10.27 20.14
N GLN A 223 -3.76 10.24 21.38
CA GLN A 223 -3.92 9.09 22.28
C GLN A 223 -5.40 8.80 22.57
N GLY A 224 -6.21 9.83 22.86
CA GLY A 224 -7.65 9.67 23.09
C GLY A 224 -8.38 9.06 21.89
N LEU A 225 -8.06 9.51 20.67
CA LEU A 225 -8.61 8.94 19.44
C LEU A 225 -8.15 7.49 19.21
N ALA A 226 -6.88 7.18 19.49
CA ALA A 226 -6.35 5.80 19.40
C ALA A 226 -7.01 4.85 20.42
N ILE A 227 -7.36 5.35 21.61
CA ILE A 227 -8.13 4.58 22.61
C ILE A 227 -9.55 4.31 22.09
N LYS A 228 -10.23 5.31 21.50
CA LYS A 228 -11.55 5.11 20.85
C LYS A 228 -11.48 4.03 19.75
N GLU A 229 -10.45 4.04 18.91
CA GLU A 229 -10.26 2.98 17.92
C GLU A 229 -10.00 1.62 18.55
N SER A 230 -9.15 1.55 19.56
CA SER A 230 -8.82 0.32 20.27
C SER A 230 -10.06 -0.29 20.93
N ALA A 231 -10.95 0.55 21.48
CA ALA A 231 -12.26 0.14 21.97
C ALA A 231 -13.12 -0.52 20.89
N ILE A 232 -13.22 0.09 19.70
CA ILE A 232 -13.95 -0.51 18.55
C ILE A 232 -13.38 -1.88 18.19
N HIS A 233 -12.06 -2.00 18.12
CA HIS A 233 -11.39 -3.26 17.80
C HIS A 233 -11.68 -4.34 18.84
N VAL A 234 -11.54 -4.02 20.14
CA VAL A 234 -11.76 -4.96 21.24
C VAL A 234 -13.22 -5.39 21.33
N THR A 235 -14.17 -4.48 21.16
CA THR A 235 -15.61 -4.80 21.15
C THR A 235 -15.95 -5.74 20.00
N LYS A 236 -15.39 -5.53 18.80
CA LYS A 236 -15.58 -6.45 17.68
C LYS A 236 -14.90 -7.78 17.85
N ASP A 237 -13.69 -7.80 18.39
CA ASP A 237 -13.00 -9.05 18.73
C ASP A 237 -13.84 -9.87 19.72
N LYS A 238 -14.38 -9.23 20.76
CA LYS A 238 -15.29 -9.84 21.73
C LYS A 238 -16.54 -10.42 21.07
N ARG A 239 -17.21 -9.66 20.19
CA ARG A 239 -18.41 -10.14 19.46
C ARG A 239 -18.08 -11.27 18.47
N SER A 240 -16.88 -11.28 17.89
CA SER A 240 -16.46 -12.31 16.92
C SER A 240 -16.00 -13.63 17.56
N LEU A 241 -15.83 -13.66 18.89
CA LEU A 241 -15.47 -14.87 19.63
C LEU A 241 -16.63 -15.86 19.61
N LYS A 242 -16.41 -17.00 18.95
CA LYS A 242 -17.37 -18.12 18.95
C LYS A 242 -17.36 -18.84 20.29
N SER A 243 -18.45 -19.55 20.59
CA SER A 243 -18.55 -20.43 21.76
C SER A 243 -17.44 -21.48 21.82
N THR A 244 -16.93 -21.91 20.67
CA THR A 244 -15.83 -22.87 20.51
C THR A 244 -14.43 -22.25 20.51
N ALA A 245 -14.27 -20.96 20.86
CA ALA A 245 -12.98 -20.30 20.86
C ALA A 245 -12.00 -20.94 21.87
N THR A 246 -10.72 -21.00 21.49
CA THR A 246 -9.67 -21.56 22.35
C THR A 246 -9.35 -20.64 23.51
N ASP A 247 -8.81 -21.19 24.61
CA ASP A 247 -8.42 -20.37 25.77
C ASP A 247 -7.34 -19.35 25.43
N ILE A 248 -6.48 -19.65 24.44
CA ILE A 248 -5.50 -18.70 23.89
C ILE A 248 -6.20 -17.50 23.23
N GLN A 249 -7.25 -17.74 22.45
CA GLN A 249 -8.02 -16.68 21.79
C GLN A 249 -8.78 -15.83 22.81
N LYS A 250 -9.41 -16.46 23.82
CA LYS A 250 -10.10 -15.77 24.92
C LYS A 250 -9.12 -14.91 25.73
N LEU A 251 -7.97 -15.47 26.11
CA LEU A 251 -6.92 -14.77 26.85
C LEU A 251 -6.36 -13.58 26.05
N ALA A 252 -6.22 -13.70 24.74
CA ALA A 252 -5.77 -12.60 23.89
C ALA A 252 -6.74 -11.41 23.92
N VAL A 253 -8.05 -11.66 23.91
CA VAL A 253 -9.08 -10.61 24.03
C VAL A 253 -9.08 -10.01 25.43
N LEU A 254 -9.01 -10.83 26.49
CA LEU A 254 -8.92 -10.35 27.88
C LEU A 254 -7.69 -9.46 28.11
N ARG A 255 -6.52 -9.81 27.56
CA ARG A 255 -5.31 -8.97 27.64
C ARG A 255 -5.42 -7.66 26.85
N ARG A 256 -6.20 -7.64 25.76
CA ARG A 256 -6.48 -6.38 25.04
C ARG A 256 -7.44 -5.50 25.84
N MET A 257 -8.46 -6.11 26.45
CA MET A 257 -9.40 -5.43 27.34
C MET A 257 -8.70 -4.81 28.56
N ASP A 258 -7.83 -5.55 29.23
CA ASP A 258 -7.06 -5.07 30.40
C ASP A 258 -6.16 -3.87 30.05
N ARG A 259 -5.44 -3.97 28.93
CA ARG A 259 -4.63 -2.84 28.42
C ARG A 259 -5.48 -1.62 28.09
N LEU A 260 -6.61 -1.82 27.41
CA LEU A 260 -7.54 -0.73 27.09
C LEU A 260 -8.03 -0.04 28.36
N SER A 261 -8.40 -0.79 29.40
CA SER A 261 -8.80 -0.22 30.70
C SER A 261 -7.67 0.59 31.34
N SER A 262 -6.43 0.09 31.30
CA SER A 262 -5.26 0.83 31.80
C SER A 262 -5.02 2.13 31.02
N ASP A 263 -5.16 2.10 29.70
CA ASP A 263 -4.96 3.28 28.85
C ASP A 263 -6.06 4.32 29.05
N ILE A 264 -7.32 3.88 29.25
CA ILE A 264 -8.45 4.74 29.60
C ILE A 264 -8.20 5.45 30.94
N LEU A 265 -7.77 4.73 31.97
CA LEU A 265 -7.50 5.33 33.29
C LEU A 265 -6.40 6.38 33.20
N LYS A 266 -5.27 6.05 32.55
CA LYS A 266 -4.18 7.01 32.33
C LYS A 266 -4.63 8.23 31.54
N PHE A 267 -5.51 8.03 30.55
CA PHE A 267 -6.06 9.14 29.78
C PHE A 267 -6.92 10.05 30.65
N ILE A 268 -7.83 9.47 31.45
CA ILE A 268 -8.72 10.19 32.38
C ILE A 268 -7.93 10.96 33.43
N ASP A 269 -6.92 10.34 34.04
CA ASP A 269 -6.05 10.98 35.04
C ASP A 269 -5.33 12.23 34.49
N ALA A 270 -5.07 12.27 33.18
CA ALA A 270 -4.41 13.39 32.52
C ALA A 270 -5.37 14.52 32.10
N VAL A 271 -6.69 14.29 32.13
CA VAL A 271 -7.68 15.23 31.55
C VAL A 271 -7.62 16.61 32.20
N THR A 272 -7.56 16.66 33.52
CA THR A 272 -7.55 17.93 34.28
C THR A 272 -6.37 18.82 33.87
N ALA A 273 -5.25 18.23 33.44
CA ALA A 273 -4.08 18.98 32.99
C ALA A 273 -4.28 19.67 31.62
N TYR A 274 -5.17 19.15 30.78
CA TYR A 274 -5.39 19.67 29.41
C TYR A 274 -6.73 20.41 29.24
N MET A 275 -7.79 19.97 29.94
CA MET A 275 -9.14 20.53 29.83
C MET A 275 -9.58 21.34 31.07
N GLY A 276 -8.77 21.37 32.14
CA GLY A 276 -9.11 22.06 33.40
C GLY A 276 -10.25 21.39 34.17
N SER A 277 -10.87 22.12 35.11
CA SER A 277 -12.03 21.65 35.90
C SER A 277 -13.37 21.72 35.14
N ALA A 278 -13.35 21.97 33.82
CA ALA A 278 -14.54 22.12 32.97
C ALA A 278 -15.44 20.86 32.89
N ILE A 279 -15.06 19.78 33.56
CA ILE A 279 -15.72 18.47 33.52
C ILE A 279 -16.55 18.20 34.77
N GLU A 280 -16.36 18.95 35.86
CA GLU A 280 -17.13 18.74 37.10
C GLU A 280 -18.63 19.13 36.96
N ASP A 281 -18.99 19.90 35.93
CA ASP A 281 -20.36 20.39 35.69
C ASP A 281 -21.18 19.56 34.69
N HIS A 282 -20.60 18.55 34.03
CA HIS A 282 -21.36 17.74 33.07
C HIS A 282 -22.09 16.59 33.78
N ASP A 283 -23.33 16.88 34.20
CA ASP A 283 -24.28 15.89 34.68
C ASP A 283 -24.39 14.72 33.68
N ASN A 284 -24.37 13.51 34.22
CA ASN A 284 -24.20 12.24 33.50
C ASN A 284 -25.50 11.78 32.79
N THR A 285 -26.33 12.72 32.32
CA THR A 285 -27.75 12.46 32.05
C THR A 285 -28.11 12.32 30.57
N THR A 286 -27.16 12.31 29.64
CA THR A 286 -27.42 11.90 28.25
C THR A 286 -26.31 11.04 27.70
N ALA A 287 -26.13 9.85 28.27
CA ALA A 287 -25.63 8.74 27.48
C ALA A 287 -26.70 8.45 26.43
N ASP A 288 -26.43 8.76 25.16
CA ASP A 288 -27.34 8.53 24.03
C ASP A 288 -27.90 7.10 24.08
N GLU A 289 -29.16 6.95 24.51
CA GLU A 289 -29.96 5.72 24.38
C GLU A 289 -30.01 5.24 22.90
N ALA A 290 -29.76 6.15 21.96
CA ALA A 290 -29.65 5.90 20.53
C ALA A 290 -28.38 5.12 20.09
N GLU A 291 -27.31 5.00 20.91
CA GLU A 291 -26.21 4.05 20.60
C GLU A 291 -26.65 2.58 20.81
N SER A 292 -27.69 2.31 21.61
CA SER A 292 -28.19 0.95 21.84
C SER A 292 -29.08 0.44 20.70
N GLU A 293 -29.90 1.28 20.09
CA GLU A 293 -30.91 0.84 19.10
C GLU A 293 -30.34 0.30 17.78
N TRP A 294 -29.13 0.71 17.37
CA TRP A 294 -28.46 0.19 16.17
C TRP A 294 -27.38 -0.84 16.49
N GLU A 295 -27.01 -1.00 17.76
CA GLU A 295 -26.10 -2.05 18.21
C GLU A 295 -26.82 -3.40 18.41
N GLU A 296 -28.14 -3.40 18.61
CA GLU A 296 -28.99 -4.59 18.82
C GLU A 296 -29.43 -5.34 17.54
N GLN A 297 -29.29 -4.76 16.34
CA GLN A 297 -29.83 -5.40 15.12
C GLN A 297 -29.01 -6.55 14.53
N ASN A 298 -27.94 -7.01 15.20
CA ASN A 298 -27.21 -8.23 14.81
C ASN A 298 -27.02 -9.18 16.00
N ASP A 299 -28.05 -9.35 16.83
CA ASP A 299 -28.07 -10.40 17.83
C ASP A 299 -28.14 -11.77 17.14
N ASP A 300 -26.99 -12.45 17.06
CA ASP A 300 -26.95 -13.91 16.99
C ASP A 300 -27.30 -14.43 18.40
N PRO A 301 -28.44 -15.11 18.60
CA PRO A 301 -28.94 -15.55 19.91
C PRO A 301 -28.02 -16.53 20.67
N HIS A 302 -26.88 -16.90 20.11
CA HIS A 302 -25.98 -17.94 20.61
C HIS A 302 -24.69 -17.42 21.29
N SER A 303 -24.53 -16.11 21.48
CA SER A 303 -23.31 -15.52 22.03
C SER A 303 -23.31 -15.35 23.56
N ASN A 304 -23.79 -16.37 24.30
CA ASN A 304 -23.66 -16.44 25.76
C ASN A 304 -22.27 -16.96 26.17
N LEU A 305 -21.23 -16.13 26.02
CA LEU A 305 -19.93 -16.38 26.66
C LEU A 305 -19.82 -15.50 27.92
N PRO A 306 -19.50 -16.05 29.11
CA PRO A 306 -19.35 -15.28 30.33
C PRO A 306 -17.96 -14.61 30.35
N LEU A 307 -17.72 -13.69 29.42
CA LEU A 307 -16.60 -12.77 29.50
C LEU A 307 -17.05 -11.54 30.29
N PRO A 308 -16.25 -11.03 31.25
CA PRO A 308 -16.62 -9.91 32.09
C PRO A 308 -17.16 -8.75 31.23
N PHE A 309 -18.27 -8.16 31.67
CA PHE A 309 -18.77 -6.92 31.12
C PHE A 309 -17.80 -5.81 31.56
N ILE A 310 -17.03 -5.26 30.63
CA ILE A 310 -16.24 -4.06 30.89
C ILE A 310 -16.99 -2.93 30.22
N HIS A 311 -17.55 -2.05 31.04
CA HIS A 311 -18.10 -0.79 30.59
C HIS A 311 -16.95 0.08 30.08
N ILE A 312 -16.97 0.43 28.79
CA ILE A 312 -16.00 1.36 28.22
C ILE A 312 -16.58 2.76 28.45
N PRO A 313 -16.06 3.56 29.40
CA PRO A 313 -16.59 4.89 29.66
C PRO A 313 -16.41 5.79 28.44
N ALA A 314 -17.31 6.76 28.28
CA ALA A 314 -17.16 7.80 27.27
C ALA A 314 -15.87 8.59 27.57
N LEU A 315 -14.96 8.66 26.60
CA LEU A 315 -13.73 9.41 26.78
C LEU A 315 -14.02 10.92 26.74
N PRO A 316 -13.53 11.69 27.73
CA PRO A 316 -13.68 13.14 27.77
C PRO A 316 -12.79 13.78 26.70
N LEU A 317 -13.37 13.96 25.51
CA LEU A 317 -12.77 14.67 24.39
C LEU A 317 -13.65 15.87 24.03
N PRO A 318 -13.10 16.95 23.44
CA PRO A 318 -13.89 18.10 23.01
C PRO A 318 -15.14 17.74 22.18
N SER A 319 -15.07 16.71 21.34
CA SER A 319 -16.21 16.22 20.55
C SER A 319 -17.40 15.74 21.39
N LEU A 320 -17.15 15.29 22.63
CA LEU A 320 -18.20 14.84 23.55
C LEU A 320 -18.93 16.05 24.17
N LEU A 321 -18.21 17.13 24.46
CA LEU A 321 -18.78 18.38 24.96
C LEU A 321 -19.52 19.16 23.86
N GLY A 322 -19.05 19.01 22.61
CA GLY A 322 -19.55 19.73 21.45
C GLY A 322 -19.01 21.16 21.36
N ARG A 323 -18.99 21.72 20.14
CA ARG A 323 -18.31 22.99 19.84
C ARG A 323 -18.73 24.15 20.74
N ARG A 324 -20.03 24.27 21.01
CA ARG A 324 -20.60 25.36 21.83
C ARG A 324 -20.10 25.32 23.27
N ASN A 325 -20.03 24.14 23.88
CA ASN A 325 -19.55 24.01 25.26
C ASN A 325 -18.03 24.11 25.29
N SER A 326 -17.31 23.56 24.30
CA SER A 326 -15.87 23.78 24.16
C SER A 326 -15.52 25.27 24.13
N ASN A 327 -16.29 26.08 23.39
CA ASN A 327 -16.07 27.54 23.36
C ASN A 327 -16.34 28.19 24.73
N LYS A 328 -17.41 27.81 25.44
CA LYS A 328 -17.74 28.34 26.77
C LYS A 328 -16.66 28.07 27.82
N HIS A 329 -15.98 26.93 27.72
CA HIS A 329 -14.93 26.51 28.64
C HIS A 329 -13.51 26.87 28.17
N GLY A 330 -13.36 27.67 27.10
CA GLY A 330 -12.05 28.07 26.58
C GLY A 330 -11.28 26.95 25.85
N LEU A 331 -11.96 25.87 25.46
CA LEU A 331 -11.39 24.68 24.80
C LEU A 331 -11.51 24.73 23.26
N ALA A 332 -11.76 25.91 22.68
CA ALA A 332 -11.95 26.07 21.24
C ALA A 332 -10.73 25.57 20.42
N ALA A 333 -9.51 25.90 20.86
CA ALA A 333 -8.29 25.44 20.21
C ALA A 333 -8.13 23.91 20.27
N LEU A 334 -8.53 23.27 21.39
CA LEU A 334 -8.52 21.81 21.51
C LEU A 334 -9.55 21.16 20.58
N ALA A 335 -10.74 21.77 20.46
CA ALA A 335 -11.78 21.33 19.55
C ALA A 335 -11.33 21.39 18.07
N ASP A 336 -10.61 22.44 17.68
CA ASP A 336 -10.05 22.56 16.32
C ASP A 336 -8.96 21.52 16.04
N LEU A 337 -8.10 21.24 17.02
CA LEU A 337 -7.09 20.18 16.92
C LEU A 337 -7.73 18.78 16.80
N GLU A 338 -8.74 18.48 17.62
CA GLU A 338 -9.47 17.21 17.52
C GLU A 338 -10.16 17.08 16.17
N LEU A 339 -10.78 18.16 15.66
CA LEU A 339 -11.43 18.15 14.35
C LEU A 339 -10.44 17.81 13.24
N GLN A 340 -9.25 18.41 13.25
CA GLN A 340 -8.21 18.11 12.25
C GLN A 340 -7.77 16.64 12.30
N LEU A 341 -7.56 16.09 13.50
CA LEU A 341 -7.22 14.68 13.68
C LEU A 341 -8.37 13.76 13.23
N CYS A 342 -9.62 14.09 13.55
CA CYS A 342 -10.81 13.34 13.15
C CYS A 342 -10.99 13.29 11.62
N ILE A 343 -10.77 14.41 10.92
CA ILE A 343 -10.80 14.46 9.45
C ILE A 343 -9.81 13.48 8.84
N ARG A 344 -8.60 13.40 9.41
CA ARG A 344 -7.56 12.49 8.91
C ARG A 344 -7.88 11.04 9.22
N GLN A 345 -8.34 10.76 10.42
CA GLN A 345 -8.81 9.43 10.81
C GLN A 345 -9.97 8.94 9.91
N ALA A 346 -10.90 9.83 9.55
CA ALA A 346 -11.97 9.52 8.60
C ALA A 346 -11.43 9.19 7.19
N ASN A 347 -10.43 9.93 6.70
CA ASN A 347 -9.78 9.64 5.42
C ASN A 347 -9.04 8.29 5.42
N ASP A 348 -8.29 7.99 6.48
CA ASP A 348 -7.58 6.72 6.63
C ASP A 348 -8.56 5.53 6.70
N ALA A 349 -9.69 5.72 7.41
CA ALA A 349 -10.78 4.74 7.47
C ALA A 349 -11.44 4.53 6.09
N LEU A 350 -11.74 5.60 5.35
CA LEU A 350 -12.28 5.51 3.99
C LEU A 350 -11.33 4.80 3.03
N GLN A 351 -10.04 5.13 3.07
CA GLN A 351 -9.05 4.46 2.24
C GLN A 351 -8.99 2.96 2.56
N SER A 352 -9.03 2.60 3.84
CA SER A 352 -9.06 1.21 4.29
C SER A 352 -10.34 0.49 3.86
N ILE A 353 -11.50 1.17 3.89
CA ILE A 353 -12.77 0.66 3.35
C ILE A 353 -12.65 0.35 1.86
N CYS A 354 -12.15 1.31 1.06
CA CYS A 354 -11.96 1.13 -0.38
C CYS A 354 -11.03 -0.05 -0.69
N PHE A 355 -9.87 -0.12 -0.05
CA PHE A 355 -8.93 -1.24 -0.27
C PHE A 355 -9.54 -2.58 0.13
N THR A 356 -10.26 -2.65 1.25
CA THR A 356 -10.89 -3.89 1.71
C THR A 356 -12.01 -4.33 0.75
N LEU A 357 -12.77 -3.38 0.18
CA LEU A 357 -13.79 -3.67 -0.83
C LEU A 357 -13.17 -4.19 -2.13
N VAL A 358 -12.07 -3.58 -2.58
CA VAL A 358 -11.32 -4.04 -3.76
C VAL A 358 -10.75 -5.44 -3.52
N ASP A 359 -10.10 -5.67 -2.37
CA ASP A 359 -9.57 -7.00 -2.02
C ASP A 359 -10.68 -8.05 -1.96
N LYS A 360 -11.83 -7.70 -1.36
CA LYS A 360 -13.01 -8.56 -1.35
C LYS A 360 -13.47 -8.89 -2.78
N ALA A 361 -13.58 -7.89 -3.66
CA ALA A 361 -13.96 -8.12 -5.06
C ALA A 361 -12.96 -9.05 -5.77
N VAL A 362 -11.66 -8.84 -5.59
CA VAL A 362 -10.61 -9.71 -6.14
C VAL A 362 -10.73 -11.14 -5.60
N LEU A 363 -10.96 -11.32 -4.29
CA LEU A 363 -11.21 -12.63 -3.69
C LEU A 363 -12.42 -13.33 -4.30
N PHE A 364 -13.52 -12.59 -4.55
CA PHE A 364 -14.70 -13.14 -5.20
C PHE A 364 -14.40 -13.63 -6.62
N HIS A 365 -13.71 -12.81 -7.42
CA HIS A 365 -13.40 -13.15 -8.81
C HIS A 365 -12.36 -14.28 -8.94
N THR A 366 -11.31 -14.25 -8.11
CA THR A 366 -10.15 -15.14 -8.28
C THR A 366 -10.22 -16.42 -7.46
N LYS A 367 -10.96 -16.42 -6.34
CA LYS A 367 -11.00 -17.55 -5.40
C LYS A 367 -12.40 -18.12 -5.21
N VAL A 368 -13.43 -17.29 -5.04
CA VAL A 368 -14.80 -17.77 -4.77
C VAL A 368 -15.42 -18.39 -6.02
N ARG A 369 -15.50 -17.63 -7.12
CA ARG A 369 -16.13 -18.12 -8.37
C ARG A 369 -15.49 -19.39 -8.94
N PRO A 370 -14.16 -19.58 -8.90
CA PRO A 370 -13.53 -20.79 -9.41
C PRO A 370 -13.53 -21.98 -8.43
N ALA A 371 -13.98 -21.81 -7.18
CA ALA A 371 -13.92 -22.86 -6.17
C ALA A 371 -14.95 -23.97 -6.47
N SER A 372 -14.45 -25.16 -6.81
CA SER A 372 -15.27 -26.29 -7.26
C SER A 372 -15.58 -27.32 -6.16
N ASN A 373 -14.88 -27.30 -5.02
CA ASN A 373 -15.08 -28.27 -3.94
C ASN A 373 -15.44 -27.60 -2.61
N GLN A 374 -16.10 -28.36 -1.74
CA GLN A 374 -16.70 -27.84 -0.50
C GLN A 374 -15.66 -27.29 0.49
N SER A 375 -14.51 -27.96 0.64
CA SER A 375 -13.44 -27.52 1.54
C SER A 375 -12.78 -26.22 1.08
N ALA A 376 -12.46 -26.11 -0.22
CA ALA A 376 -11.94 -24.87 -0.81
C ALA A 376 -12.96 -23.73 -0.70
N ASN A 377 -14.25 -24.03 -0.88
CA ASN A 377 -15.31 -23.06 -0.65
C ASN A 377 -15.30 -22.55 0.80
N THR A 378 -15.32 -23.43 1.80
CA THR A 378 -15.31 -23.02 3.22
C THR A 378 -14.08 -22.15 3.57
N HIS A 379 -12.89 -22.53 3.09
CA HIS A 379 -11.68 -21.77 3.37
C HIS A 379 -11.67 -20.38 2.69
N VAL A 380 -12.14 -20.30 1.44
CA VAL A 380 -12.24 -19.03 0.72
C VAL A 380 -13.29 -18.12 1.35
N TRP A 381 -14.45 -18.66 1.74
CA TRP A 381 -15.47 -17.92 2.48
C TRP A 381 -14.98 -17.44 3.85
N GLY A 382 -14.09 -18.19 4.51
CA GLY A 382 -13.39 -17.74 5.71
C GLY A 382 -12.58 -16.45 5.48
N LYS A 383 -11.88 -16.34 4.34
CA LYS A 383 -11.16 -15.11 3.96
C LYS A 383 -12.10 -13.95 3.66
N VAL A 384 -13.22 -14.22 3.00
CA VAL A 384 -14.25 -13.20 2.75
C VAL A 384 -14.82 -12.68 4.07
N HIS A 385 -15.10 -13.56 5.03
CA HIS A 385 -15.60 -13.17 6.35
C HIS A 385 -14.57 -12.37 7.16
N GLN A 386 -13.28 -12.70 7.02
CA GLN A 386 -12.20 -11.89 7.60
C GLN A 386 -12.16 -10.48 7.01
N ALA A 387 -12.26 -10.36 5.68
CA ALA A 387 -12.36 -9.06 5.00
C ALA A 387 -13.60 -8.28 5.46
N ASP A 388 -14.75 -8.94 5.65
CA ASP A 388 -15.96 -8.30 6.19
C ASP A 388 -15.79 -7.81 7.62
N THR A 389 -15.08 -8.56 8.46
CA THR A 389 -14.77 -8.15 9.82
C THR A 389 -13.90 -6.89 9.82
N VAL A 390 -12.89 -6.82 8.94
CA VAL A 390 -12.01 -5.66 8.77
C VAL A 390 -12.80 -4.46 8.23
N LEU A 391 -13.59 -4.65 7.17
CA LEU A 391 -14.45 -3.63 6.58
C LEU A 391 -15.38 -3.02 7.64
N SER A 392 -16.06 -3.88 8.40
CA SER A 392 -16.97 -3.46 9.45
C SER A 392 -16.25 -2.59 10.49
N ARG A 393 -15.00 -2.91 10.89
CA ARG A 393 -14.22 -2.08 11.83
C ARG A 393 -14.03 -0.67 11.31
N HIS A 394 -13.52 -0.53 10.08
CA HIS A 394 -13.26 0.76 9.48
C HIS A 394 -14.54 1.57 9.26
N VAL A 395 -15.66 0.92 8.93
CA VAL A 395 -16.98 1.59 8.85
C VAL A 395 -17.40 2.18 10.20
N GLN A 396 -17.18 1.48 11.32
CA GLN A 396 -17.50 2.03 12.63
C GLN A 396 -16.58 3.19 13.03
N ILE A 397 -15.28 3.09 12.75
CA ILE A 397 -14.33 4.19 12.97
C ILE A 397 -14.78 5.41 12.19
N TYR A 398 -15.04 5.26 10.89
CA TYR A 398 -15.54 6.34 10.03
C TYR A 398 -16.81 6.99 10.59
N ARG A 399 -17.80 6.19 11.00
CA ARG A 399 -19.04 6.70 11.59
C ARG A 399 -18.79 7.50 12.88
N LYS A 400 -17.90 7.03 13.76
CA LYS A 400 -17.56 7.75 15.00
C LYS A 400 -16.81 9.06 14.70
N CYS A 401 -15.88 9.06 13.74
CA CYS A 401 -15.22 10.28 13.28
C CYS A 401 -16.23 11.28 12.71
N ARG A 402 -17.17 10.83 11.87
CA ARG A 402 -18.22 11.69 11.30
C ARG A 402 -19.12 12.27 12.40
N LYS A 403 -19.53 11.48 13.40
CA LYS A 403 -20.28 12.00 14.56
C LYS A 403 -19.49 13.08 15.30
N ALA A 404 -18.20 12.85 15.55
CA ALA A 404 -17.33 13.83 16.20
C ALA A 404 -17.21 15.13 15.37
N MET A 405 -17.07 15.02 14.04
CA MET A 405 -17.04 16.18 13.13
C MET A 405 -18.34 17.00 13.21
N VAL A 406 -19.50 16.34 13.27
CA VAL A 406 -20.79 17.01 13.46
C VAL A 406 -20.85 17.73 14.80
N ALA A 407 -20.45 17.06 15.89
CA ALA A 407 -20.45 17.66 17.24
C ALA A 407 -19.51 18.86 17.36
N LEU A 408 -18.43 18.89 16.58
CA LEU A 408 -17.45 19.97 16.50
C LEU A 408 -17.83 21.08 15.49
N GLU A 409 -19.04 21.02 14.92
CA GLU A 409 -19.59 21.97 13.93
C GLU A 409 -18.65 22.14 12.72
N ALA A 410 -18.18 21.02 12.15
CA ALA A 410 -17.40 21.00 10.92
C ALA A 410 -18.15 21.67 9.75
N ASP A 411 -17.42 22.39 8.90
CA ASP A 411 -17.96 23.14 7.77
C ASP A 411 -18.87 22.31 6.85
N GLU A 412 -19.92 22.92 6.31
CA GLU A 412 -20.93 22.24 5.48
C GLU A 412 -20.32 21.64 4.20
N VAL A 413 -19.37 22.36 3.57
CA VAL A 413 -18.66 21.88 2.36
C VAL A 413 -17.83 20.65 2.69
N LEU A 414 -17.21 20.64 3.88
CA LEU A 414 -16.45 19.50 4.36
C LEU A 414 -17.38 18.31 4.67
N MET A 415 -18.53 18.55 5.29
CA MET A 415 -19.50 17.50 5.62
C MET A 415 -20.15 16.87 4.38
N GLU A 416 -20.32 17.63 3.30
CA GLU A 416 -20.78 17.10 2.00
C GLU A 416 -19.83 16.05 1.44
N ARG A 417 -18.51 16.25 1.61
CA ARG A 417 -17.48 15.29 1.19
C ARG A 417 -17.52 13.97 1.95
N TYR A 418 -18.09 13.96 3.16
CA TYR A 418 -18.15 12.80 4.08
C TYR A 418 -19.57 12.26 4.27
N LYS A 419 -20.44 12.41 3.26
CA LYS A 419 -21.69 11.64 3.15
C LYS A 419 -21.39 10.20 2.77
#